data_AF-G3UI21-F1
#
_entry.id   AF-G3UI21-F1
#
_cell.length_a   1.000
_cell.length_b   1.000
_cell.length_c   1.000
_cell.angle_alpha   90.00
_cell.angle_beta   90.00
_cell.angle_gamma   90.00
#
_symmetry.space_group_name_H-M   'P 1'
#
loop_
_entity.id
_entity.type
_entity.pdbx_description
1 polymer ?
#
loop_
_entity_poly.entity_id
_entity_poly.type
_entity_poly.pdbx_seq_one_letter_code
_entity_poly.pdbx_strand_id
1 'polypeptide(L)'
;GALNVYVKVNGGPQGNPVWNVSGVVTEGWVKAELAISTFWPHFYQVIFESVSLKGHPGYIAVDEVRVLAHPCRKAPHFLRLQNVEVNVGQNATFQCIAGGKWSQHDKLWLQVRM
;
A
#
# COMPACT_ATOMS: atom_id res chain seq x y z
N GLY A 1 8.52 -9.86 15.35
CA GLY A 1 8.60 -8.45 14.90
C GLY A 1 7.49 -8.16 13.90
N ALA A 2 7.60 -7.05 13.19
CA ALA A 2 6.71 -6.68 12.09
C ALA A 2 7.52 -6.08 10.93
N LEU A 3 7.01 -6.23 9.71
CA LEU A 3 7.48 -5.53 8.54
C LEU A 3 6.35 -4.64 8.03
N ASN A 4 6.57 -3.33 8.02
CA ASN A 4 5.65 -2.34 7.49
C ASN A 4 6.20 -1.81 6.16
N VAL A 5 5.31 -1.51 5.22
CA VAL A 5 5.65 -0.85 3.96
C VAL A 5 4.83 0.41 3.82
N TYR A 6 5.52 1.53 3.54
CA TYR A 6 4.93 2.84 3.34
C TYR A 6 5.20 3.36 1.93
N VAL A 7 4.35 4.27 1.46
CA VAL A 7 4.51 4.98 0.19
C VAL A 7 4.38 6.46 0.45
N LYS A 8 5.52 7.17 0.35
CA LYS A 8 5.60 8.63 0.49
C LYS A 8 5.48 9.26 -0.89
N VAL A 9 4.52 10.17 -1.11
CA VAL A 9 4.29 10.82 -2.41
C VAL A 9 4.78 12.27 -2.37
N ASN A 10 5.51 12.70 -3.41
CA ASN A 10 6.02 14.07 -3.59
C ASN A 10 6.75 14.66 -2.38
N GLY A 11 7.47 13.84 -1.62
CA GLY A 11 8.15 14.29 -0.40
C GLY A 11 7.22 14.64 0.78
N GLY A 12 5.91 14.41 0.67
CA GLY A 12 4.91 14.66 1.71
C GLY A 12 5.02 13.72 2.93
N PRO A 13 4.10 13.79 3.91
CA PRO A 13 4.18 12.97 5.12
C PRO A 13 4.02 11.46 4.84
N GLN A 14 4.81 10.61 5.51
CA GLN A 14 4.95 9.17 5.23
C GLN A 14 3.64 8.39 5.05
N GLY A 15 2.63 8.63 5.89
CA GLY A 15 1.38 7.86 5.82
C GLY A 15 1.20 6.92 7.00
N ASN A 16 0.10 6.19 6.96
CA ASN A 16 -0.01 4.88 7.61
C ASN A 16 0.61 3.83 6.65
N PRO A 17 0.98 2.63 7.14
CA PRO A 17 1.49 1.58 6.26
C PRO A 17 0.43 1.19 5.23
N VAL A 18 0.85 1.04 3.96
CA VAL A 18 -0.02 0.55 2.88
C VAL A 18 -0.08 -0.97 2.84
N TRP A 19 0.91 -1.63 3.45
CA TRP A 19 0.97 -3.07 3.64
C TRP A 19 1.77 -3.38 4.90
N ASN A 20 1.39 -4.42 5.63
CA ASN A 20 2.16 -4.90 6.77
C ASN A 20 1.99 -6.41 6.98
N VAL A 21 2.94 -6.98 7.72
CA VAL A 21 2.84 -8.31 8.30
C VAL A 21 3.45 -8.28 9.70
N SER A 22 2.80 -8.92 10.67
CA SER A 22 3.26 -8.98 12.06
C SER A 22 3.10 -10.38 12.63
N GLY A 23 4.02 -10.79 13.50
CA GLY A 23 3.89 -12.03 14.28
C GLY A 23 3.97 -13.36 13.51
N VAL A 24 4.00 -13.33 12.17
CA VAL A 24 4.07 -14.54 11.35
C VAL A 24 5.53 -14.92 11.10
N VAL A 25 5.92 -16.12 11.53
CA VAL A 25 7.08 -16.83 10.97
C VAL A 25 6.56 -17.64 9.80
N THR A 26 7.03 -17.34 8.59
CA THR A 26 6.57 -18.01 7.37
C THR A 26 7.45 -19.21 7.07
N GLU A 27 6.87 -20.32 6.61
CA GLU A 27 7.61 -21.47 6.08
C GLU A 27 8.18 -21.19 4.67
N GLY A 28 8.80 -20.01 4.48
CA GLY A 28 9.42 -19.59 3.23
C GLY A 28 9.17 -18.13 2.86
N TRP A 29 9.57 -17.78 1.64
CA TRP A 29 9.43 -16.44 1.06
C TRP A 29 7.99 -16.13 0.69
N VAL A 30 7.50 -14.98 1.14
CA VAL A 30 6.17 -14.47 0.79
C VAL A 30 6.31 -13.33 -0.21
N LYS A 31 5.67 -13.49 -1.37
CA LYS A 31 5.63 -12.45 -2.40
C LYS A 31 4.52 -11.43 -2.13
N ALA A 32 4.87 -10.15 -2.14
CA ALA A 32 3.93 -9.04 -2.16
C ALA A 32 4.06 -8.22 -3.46
N GLU A 33 2.96 -7.66 -3.95
CA GLU A 33 2.92 -6.77 -5.12
C GLU A 33 2.23 -5.46 -4.70
N LEU A 34 2.81 -4.31 -5.06
CA LEU A 34 2.24 -2.99 -4.78
C LEU A 34 1.83 -2.30 -6.08
N ALA A 35 0.52 -2.07 -6.26
CA ALA A 35 -0.05 -1.37 -7.40
C ALA A 35 -0.14 0.15 -7.10
N ILE A 36 0.98 0.87 -7.20
CA ILE A 36 1.06 2.30 -6.85
C ILE A 36 0.67 3.15 -8.06
N SER A 37 -0.42 3.91 -7.92
CA SER A 37 -0.99 4.73 -9.02
C SER A 37 -0.55 6.20 -8.95
N THR A 38 0.76 6.41 -8.80
CA THR A 38 1.42 7.73 -8.79
C THR A 38 2.33 7.83 -10.00
N PHE A 39 2.05 8.79 -10.88
CA PHE A 39 2.72 8.95 -12.17
C PHE A 39 3.34 10.34 -12.30
N TRP A 40 4.31 10.48 -13.20
CA TRP A 40 4.90 11.77 -13.55
C TRP A 40 3.82 12.84 -13.84
N PRO A 41 3.98 14.10 -13.38
CA PRO A 41 5.16 14.70 -12.75
C PRO A 41 5.32 14.38 -11.26
N HIS A 42 4.42 13.60 -10.67
CA HIS A 42 4.54 13.17 -9.29
C HIS A 42 5.53 12.01 -9.15
N PHE A 43 6.12 11.89 -7.96
CA PHE A 43 7.04 10.81 -7.61
C PHE A 43 6.65 10.18 -6.28
N TYR A 44 7.14 8.97 -6.04
CA TYR A 44 6.93 8.27 -4.77
C TYR A 44 8.21 7.60 -4.27
N GLN A 45 8.25 7.33 -2.98
CA GLN A 45 9.29 6.57 -2.31
C GLN A 45 8.64 5.43 -1.52
N VAL A 46 9.07 4.20 -1.78
CA VAL A 46 8.70 3.02 -0.99
C VAL A 46 9.65 2.92 0.19
N ILE A 47 9.11 2.74 1.40
CA ILE A 47 9.89 2.63 2.64
C ILE A 47 9.54 1.31 3.31
N PHE A 48 10.56 0.49 3.56
CA PHE A 48 10.45 -0.75 4.32
C PHE A 48 10.92 -0.50 5.76
N GLU A 49 10.06 -0.79 6.74
CA GLU A 49 10.35 -0.61 8.16
C GLU A 49 10.24 -1.94 8.88
N SER A 50 11.36 -2.43 9.43
CA SER A 50 11.38 -3.59 10.30
C SER A 50 11.27 -3.15 11.76
N VAL A 51 10.24 -3.63 12.46
CA VAL A 51 10.04 -3.40 13.89
C VAL A 51 10.39 -4.69 14.64
N SER A 52 11.46 -4.65 15.44
CA SER A 52 11.87 -5.78 16.27
C SER A 52 10.98 -5.88 17.52
N LEU A 53 10.74 -7.11 17.98
CA LEU A 53 10.02 -7.37 19.24
C LEU A 53 11.06 -7.72 20.31
N LYS A 54 11.01 -7.03 21.45
CA LYS A 54 11.97 -7.25 22.55
C LYS A 54 11.92 -8.72 23.01
N GLY A 55 13.08 -9.33 23.22
CA GLY A 55 13.19 -10.70 23.73
C GLY A 55 12.87 -11.81 22.73
N HIS A 56 12.61 -11.50 21.46
CA HIS A 56 12.29 -12.49 20.42
C HIS A 56 13.35 -12.46 19.32
N PRO A 57 14.39 -13.31 19.40
CA PRO A 57 15.42 -13.39 18.36
C PRO A 57 14.81 -13.93 17.06
N GLY A 58 15.23 -13.37 15.93
CA GLY A 58 14.76 -13.76 14.60
C GLY A 58 15.21 -12.78 13.53
N TYR A 59 14.87 -13.08 12.28
CA TYR A 59 15.28 -12.30 11.12
C TYR A 59 14.05 -11.85 10.32
N ILE A 60 14.15 -10.66 9.73
CA ILE A 60 13.26 -10.20 8.67
C ILE A 60 14.17 -9.95 7.47
N ALA A 61 13.88 -10.62 6.36
CA ALA A 61 14.63 -10.48 5.12
C ALA A 61 13.70 -10.00 4.00
N VAL A 62 14.22 -9.11 3.16
CA VAL A 62 13.57 -8.65 1.93
C VAL A 62 14.57 -8.91 0.82
N ASP A 63 14.13 -9.57 -0.24
CA ASP A 63 14.96 -9.89 -1.39
C ASP A 63 14.18 -9.63 -2.69
N GLU A 64 14.91 -9.47 -3.79
CA GLU A 64 14.39 -9.34 -5.15
C GLU A 64 13.33 -8.24 -5.35
N VAL A 65 13.60 -7.03 -4.86
CA VAL A 65 12.73 -5.87 -5.14
C VAL A 65 12.82 -5.51 -6.63
N ARG A 66 11.72 -5.68 -7.37
CA ARG A 66 11.63 -5.40 -8.80
C ARG A 66 10.53 -4.38 -9.10
N VAL A 67 10.84 -3.41 -9.95
CA VAL A 67 9.87 -2.48 -10.53
C VAL A 67 9.61 -2.92 -11.97
N LEU A 68 8.37 -3.28 -12.28
CA LEU A 68 7.99 -3.81 -13.59
C LEU A 68 7.01 -2.84 -14.26
N ALA A 69 7.20 -2.58 -15.55
CA ALA A 69 6.36 -1.66 -16.33
C ALA A 69 5.07 -2.31 -16.86
N HIS A 70 4.52 -3.27 -16.13
CA HIS A 70 3.23 -3.90 -16.45
C HIS A 70 2.36 -3.99 -15.19
N PRO A 71 1.03 -4.11 -15.32
CA PRO A 71 0.15 -4.27 -14.17
C PRO A 71 0.54 -5.48 -13.31
N CYS A 72 0.45 -5.33 -11.99
CA CYS A 72 0.46 -6.41 -11.01
C CYS A 72 -0.57 -7.49 -11.38
N ARG A 73 -0.27 -8.74 -11.03
CA ARG A 73 -1.16 -9.88 -11.34
C ARG A 73 -2.19 -10.12 -10.25
N LYS A 74 -1.80 -9.89 -8.99
CA LYS A 74 -2.64 -10.19 -7.81
C LYS A 74 -3.24 -8.95 -7.15
N ALA A 75 -2.80 -7.75 -7.52
CA ALA A 75 -3.32 -6.49 -6.97
C ALA A 75 -4.01 -5.69 -8.09
N PRO A 76 -5.27 -5.25 -7.90
CA PRO A 76 -5.94 -4.37 -8.84
C PRO A 76 -5.30 -2.97 -8.83
N HIS A 77 -5.38 -2.28 -9.96
CA HIS A 77 -4.80 -0.94 -10.14
C HIS A 77 -5.91 0.09 -10.10
N PHE A 78 -5.86 1.00 -9.13
CA PHE A 78 -6.81 2.10 -9.06
C PHE A 78 -6.51 3.13 -10.16
N LEU A 79 -7.56 3.61 -10.81
CA LEU A 79 -7.46 4.79 -11.67
C LEU A 79 -7.27 6.04 -10.81
N ARG A 80 -6.76 7.10 -11.43
CA ARG A 80 -6.56 8.39 -10.75
C ARG A 80 -7.90 8.90 -10.21
N LEU A 81 -8.02 8.93 -8.88
CA LEU A 81 -9.15 9.53 -8.19
C LEU A 81 -9.15 11.04 -8.39
N GLN A 82 -10.32 11.61 -8.65
CA GLN A 82 -10.52 13.05 -8.81
C GLN A 82 -10.85 13.71 -7.47
N ASN A 83 -10.63 15.02 -7.39
CA ASN A 83 -11.05 15.81 -6.25
C ASN A 83 -12.59 15.82 -6.17
N VAL A 84 -13.12 15.84 -4.94
CA VAL A 84 -14.56 15.90 -4.66
C VAL A 84 -14.80 17.15 -3.82
N GLU A 85 -15.67 18.03 -4.29
CA GLU A 85 -16.07 19.26 -3.60
C GLU A 85 -17.52 19.14 -3.15
N VAL A 86 -17.78 19.45 -1.88
CA VAL A 86 -19.11 19.41 -1.26
C VAL A 86 -19.28 20.57 -0.30
N ASN A 87 -20.53 20.98 -0.04
CA ASN A 87 -20.80 22.00 0.96
C ASN A 87 -20.78 21.44 2.38
N VAL A 88 -20.66 22.32 3.37
CA VAL A 88 -20.71 21.96 4.79
C VAL A 88 -22.00 21.20 5.11
N GLY A 89 -21.86 20.08 5.83
CA GLY A 89 -22.99 19.21 6.21
C GLY A 89 -23.47 18.26 5.10
N GLN A 90 -22.88 18.29 3.91
CA GLN A 90 -23.16 17.33 2.84
C GLN A 90 -22.20 16.14 2.88
N ASN A 91 -22.66 14.99 2.39
CA ASN A 91 -21.82 13.79 2.26
C ASN A 91 -20.91 13.88 1.03
N ALA A 92 -19.62 13.56 1.21
CA ALA A 92 -18.69 13.36 0.10
C ALA A 92 -18.71 11.90 -0.38
N THR A 93 -18.78 11.69 -1.70
CA THR A 93 -18.70 10.35 -2.31
C THR A 93 -17.47 10.26 -3.19
N PHE A 94 -16.60 9.29 -2.90
CA PHE A 94 -15.40 9.02 -3.69
C PHE A 94 -15.59 7.77 -4.55
N GLN A 95 -15.43 7.91 -5.86
CA GLN A 95 -15.51 6.80 -6.80
C GLN A 95 -14.13 6.23 -7.08
N CYS A 96 -13.74 5.20 -6.33
CA CYS A 96 -12.49 4.48 -6.52
C CYS A 96 -12.66 3.41 -7.60
N ILE A 97 -12.37 3.76 -8.85
CA ILE A 97 -12.42 2.82 -9.98
C ILE A 97 -11.10 2.05 -10.06
N ALA A 98 -11.13 0.73 -10.21
CA ALA A 98 -9.94 -0.08 -10.41
C ALA A 98 -10.05 -0.98 -11.64
N GLY A 99 -8.90 -1.29 -12.25
CA GLY A 99 -8.75 -2.29 -13.28
C GLY A 99 -8.06 -3.56 -12.74
N GLY A 100 -8.47 -4.73 -13.25
CA GLY A 100 -7.95 -6.03 -12.83
C GLY A 100 -9.02 -6.89 -12.15
N LYS A 101 -8.62 -8.07 -11.70
CA LYS A 101 -9.51 -8.97 -10.93
C LYS A 101 -9.39 -8.66 -9.45
N TRP A 102 -10.52 -8.59 -8.76
CA TRP A 102 -10.63 -8.62 -7.31
C TRP A 102 -11.76 -9.59 -6.92
N SER A 103 -11.78 -9.96 -5.65
CA SER A 103 -12.73 -10.89 -5.05
C SER A 103 -13.37 -10.26 -3.81
N GLN A 104 -14.40 -10.90 -3.28
CA GLN A 104 -15.03 -10.48 -2.02
C GLN A 104 -14.11 -10.67 -0.80
N HIS A 105 -13.03 -11.45 -0.93
CA HIS A 105 -12.05 -11.64 0.13
C HIS A 105 -11.02 -10.51 0.18
N ASP A 106 -10.95 -9.69 -0.86
CA ASP A 106 -10.07 -8.53 -0.88
C ASP A 106 -10.69 -7.40 -0.06
N LYS A 107 -9.91 -6.87 0.88
CA LYS A 107 -10.32 -5.71 1.66
C LYS A 107 -10.11 -4.46 0.81
N LEU A 108 -11.19 -3.73 0.52
CA LEU A 108 -11.14 -2.45 -0.19
C LEU A 108 -11.62 -1.36 0.75
N TRP A 109 -10.83 -0.29 0.89
CA TRP A 109 -11.17 0.84 1.75
C TRP A 109 -10.61 2.14 1.21
N LEU A 110 -11.31 3.25 1.49
CA LEU A 110 -10.76 4.59 1.34
C LEU A 110 -10.10 4.99 2.66
N GLN A 111 -8.81 5.31 2.62
CA GLN A 111 -8.11 5.82 3.79
C GLN A 111 -8.14 7.34 3.79
N VAL A 112 -8.83 7.91 4.76
CA VAL A 112 -8.87 9.37 4.99
C VAL A 112 -7.97 9.67 6.17
N ARG A 113 -7.04 10.62 6.00
CA ARG A 113 -6.35 11.25 7.14
C ARG A 113 -7.28 12.34 7.66
N MET A 114 -7.78 12.17 8.88
CA MET A 114 -8.32 13.27 9.68
C MET A 114 -7.17 14.08 10.29
#